data_AF-A0AAD6W107-F1
#
_entry.id   AF-A0AAD6W107-F1
#
_cell.length_a   1.000
_cell.length_b   1.000
_cell.length_c   1.000
_cell.angle_alpha   90.00
_cell.angle_beta   90.00
_cell.angle_gamma   90.00
#
_symmetry.space_group_name_H-M   'P 1'
#
loop_
_entity.id
_entity.type
_entity.pdbx_description
1 polymer ?
#
loop_
_entity_poly.entity_id
_entity_poly.type
_entity_poly.pdbx_seq_one_letter_code
_entity_poly.pdbx_strand_id
1 'polypeptide(L)'
;MPLFSHRHPSSSAIPTTINPKTSKPSKPNFIPPSTRYPLPLLVFSLISLLIGLSGTIFAISAIRRPKPVPVFRCGRSEDTFRAFYSGSGRTRGDDNGALIDRPKLLGFVGIQTGFESGDRRAALRSTWFPSDPDGLLRLEQATGLAFRYVIGRSKDAKKMAQLEKEVDKYRDFMLIDVEEEYLKLPYKTLAFFKAAFKLFEADYYIKADDDIYLRPDRLATLLAKERTHSLTYIGCMKKGPVITDPKMKWYEKSGHLIGNEYFLHAYGPMYVLSAEVVASLASARNNSFQFENVQQ
;
A
#
# COMPACT_ATOMS: atom_id res chain seq x y z
N MET A 1 -56.16 5.98 66.55
CA MET A 1 -55.56 6.54 67.77
C MET A 1 -54.05 6.39 67.68
N PRO A 2 -53.25 7.40 68.00
CA PRO A 2 -53.52 8.84 67.93
C PRO A 2 -52.37 9.57 67.17
N LEU A 3 -52.34 10.87 66.86
CA LEU A 3 -53.19 12.07 66.95
C LEU A 3 -52.55 13.07 65.95
N PHE A 4 -53.28 13.71 65.01
CA PHE A 4 -53.87 15.07 65.12
C PHE A 4 -52.83 16.18 65.41
N SER A 5 -52.85 17.39 64.85
CA SER A 5 -53.92 18.19 64.26
C SER A 5 -53.35 19.47 63.59
N HIS A 6 -54.00 19.90 62.51
CA HIS A 6 -54.44 21.26 62.12
C HIS A 6 -53.76 22.53 62.73
N ARG A 7 -53.63 23.66 62.01
CA ARG A 7 -54.72 24.43 61.34
C ARG A 7 -54.16 25.62 60.53
N HIS A 8 -54.79 25.87 59.37
CA HIS A 8 -54.88 27.14 58.60
C HIS A 8 -55.59 28.26 59.42
N PRO A 9 -55.76 29.55 58.99
CA PRO A 9 -55.93 30.00 57.59
C PRO A 9 -55.53 31.46 57.18
N SER A 10 -55.59 31.68 55.86
CA SER A 10 -56.03 32.86 55.07
C SER A 10 -55.99 34.29 55.63
N SER A 11 -55.52 35.24 54.81
CA SER A 11 -56.38 36.23 54.12
C SER A 11 -55.57 37.25 53.31
N SER A 12 -56.00 37.44 52.08
CA SER A 12 -55.65 38.49 51.12
C SER A 12 -56.16 39.89 51.51
N ALA A 13 -55.44 40.96 51.14
CA ALA A 13 -55.99 42.17 50.50
C ALA A 13 -54.89 43.20 50.13
N ILE A 14 -54.95 43.63 48.87
CA ILE A 14 -54.35 44.80 48.18
C ILE A 14 -55.24 46.06 48.50
N PRO A 15 -54.99 47.37 48.16
CA PRO A 15 -53.96 48.06 47.35
C PRO A 15 -53.37 49.39 47.92
N THR A 16 -52.57 50.03 47.06
CA THR A 16 -52.55 51.47 46.69
C THR A 16 -51.41 52.35 47.21
N THR A 17 -50.43 52.54 46.31
CA THR A 17 -49.92 53.82 45.76
C THR A 17 -49.84 55.03 46.68
N ILE A 18 -48.64 55.62 46.81
CA ILE A 18 -48.27 56.97 46.32
C ILE A 18 -46.82 57.28 46.73
N ASN A 19 -46.00 57.62 45.74
CA ASN A 19 -44.67 58.23 45.84
C ASN A 19 -44.83 59.74 46.14
N PRO A 20 -43.92 60.41 46.86
CA PRO A 20 -42.94 61.19 46.09
C PRO A 20 -41.54 61.38 46.72
N LYS A 21 -40.53 61.21 45.84
CA LYS A 21 -39.36 62.07 45.57
C LYS A 21 -38.49 62.63 46.73
N THR A 22 -37.28 62.05 46.76
CA THR A 22 -35.94 62.69 46.71
C THR A 22 -35.45 63.60 47.84
N SER A 23 -34.39 63.13 48.51
CA SER A 23 -33.20 63.93 48.84
C SER A 23 -31.95 63.03 48.79
N LYS A 24 -30.87 63.54 48.16
CA LYS A 24 -29.60 62.84 47.92
C LYS A 24 -28.77 62.72 49.21
N PRO A 25 -28.11 61.57 49.49
CA PRO A 25 -26.96 61.53 50.38
C PRO A 25 -25.63 61.51 49.62
N SER A 26 -24.63 62.11 50.25
CA SER A 26 -23.24 62.26 49.85
C SER A 26 -22.52 60.93 49.62
N LYS A 27 -21.63 60.91 48.61
CA LYS A 27 -20.77 59.77 48.26
C LYS A 27 -19.73 59.52 49.36
N PRO A 28 -19.57 58.28 49.85
CA PRO A 28 -18.34 57.89 50.54
C PRO A 28 -17.22 57.65 49.52
N ASN A 29 -16.02 58.17 49.81
CA ASN A 29 -14.80 57.91 49.05
C ASN A 29 -14.42 56.42 49.20
N PHE A 30 -14.71 55.62 48.18
CA PHE A 30 -14.16 54.28 48.04
C PHE A 30 -12.76 54.39 47.41
N ILE A 31 -11.72 54.16 48.22
CA ILE A 31 -10.40 53.82 47.70
C ILE A 31 -10.46 52.34 47.31
N PRO A 32 -10.29 51.97 46.03
CA PRO A 32 -10.24 50.56 45.65
C PRO A 32 -8.98 49.93 46.25
N PRO A 33 -9.04 48.70 46.81
CA PRO A 33 -7.83 48.00 47.19
C PRO A 33 -7.00 47.77 45.92
N SER A 34 -5.73 48.20 45.93
CA SER A 34 -4.80 47.87 44.87
C SER A 34 -4.54 46.37 44.90
N THR A 35 -5.21 45.60 44.05
CA THR A 35 -4.96 44.17 43.87
C THR A 35 -3.61 44.00 43.17
N ARG A 36 -2.51 44.11 43.90
CA ARG A 36 -1.19 43.73 43.40
C ARG A 36 -1.12 42.21 43.41
N TYR A 37 -1.46 41.60 42.28
CA TYR A 37 -1.16 40.19 42.05
C TYR A 37 0.37 40.02 42.21
N PRO A 38 0.84 39.04 43.02
CA PRO A 38 2.27 38.79 43.14
C PRO A 38 2.82 38.52 41.74
N LEU A 39 3.80 39.33 41.31
CA LEU A 39 4.53 39.13 40.07
C LEU A 39 4.87 37.65 39.79
N PRO A 40 5.31 36.83 40.78
CA PRO A 40 5.59 35.40 40.54
C PRO A 40 4.36 34.57 40.15
N LEU A 41 3.15 34.88 40.64
CA LEU A 41 1.93 34.15 40.25
C LEU A 41 1.49 34.49 38.83
N LEU A 42 1.64 35.75 38.43
CA LEU A 42 1.41 36.16 37.04
C LEU A 42 2.42 35.52 36.09
N VAL A 43 3.69 35.48 36.48
CA VAL A 43 4.77 34.82 35.71
C VAL A 43 4.52 33.31 35.59
N PHE A 44 4.13 32.64 36.68
CA PHE A 44 3.82 31.20 36.66
C PHE A 44 2.61 30.87 35.78
N SER A 45 1.56 31.70 35.85
CA SER A 45 0.38 31.58 34.98
C SER A 45 0.75 31.77 33.50
N LEU A 46 1.59 32.77 33.19
CA LEU A 46 2.07 33.03 31.84
C LEU A 46 2.92 31.86 31.29
N ILE A 47 3.82 31.31 32.11
CA ILE A 47 4.65 30.15 31.75
C ILE A 47 3.77 28.93 31.50
N SER A 48 2.78 28.69 32.35
CA SER A 48 1.84 27.57 32.21
C SER A 48 1.01 27.68 30.93
N LEU A 49 0.55 28.89 30.59
CA LEU A 49 -0.16 29.17 29.35
C LEU A 49 0.74 28.92 28.12
N LEU A 50 2.00 29.34 28.16
CA LEU A 50 2.96 29.13 27.08
C LEU A 50 3.26 27.64 26.86
N ILE A 51 3.41 26.86 27.94
CA ILE A 51 3.61 25.41 27.86
C ILE A 51 2.37 24.73 27.27
N GLY A 52 1.16 25.12 27.70
CA GLY A 52 -0.10 24.60 27.15
C GLY A 52 -0.28 24.93 25.67
N LEU A 53 0.03 26.16 25.26
CA LEU A 53 0.01 26.58 23.85
C LEU A 53 1.05 25.81 23.03
N SER A 54 2.27 25.64 23.56
CA SER A 54 3.31 24.86 22.90
C SER A 54 2.91 23.39 22.72
N GLY A 55 2.33 22.77 23.76
CA GLY A 55 1.85 21.38 23.71
C GLY A 55 0.69 21.17 22.74
N THR A 56 -0.25 22.12 22.67
CA THR A 56 -1.36 22.06 21.70
C THR A 56 -0.90 22.31 20.27
N ILE A 57 0.02 23.26 20.04
CA ILE A 57 0.67 23.47 18.74
C ILE A 57 1.44 22.21 18.32
N PHE A 58 2.17 21.57 19.24
CA PHE A 58 2.87 20.32 18.97
C PHE A 58 1.91 19.19 18.64
N ALA A 59 0.82 19.02 19.39
CA ALA A 59 -0.19 18.00 19.13
C ALA A 59 -0.90 18.22 17.78
N ILE A 60 -1.31 19.46 17.47
CA ILE A 60 -1.89 19.83 16.17
C ILE A 60 -0.87 19.60 15.06
N SER A 61 0.40 19.96 15.28
CA SER A 61 1.47 19.72 14.31
C SER A 61 1.77 18.22 14.14
N ALA A 62 1.65 17.41 15.18
CA ALA A 62 1.83 15.96 15.10
C ALA A 62 0.66 15.26 14.39
N ILE A 63 -0.57 15.78 14.54
CA ILE A 63 -1.77 15.29 13.83
C ILE A 63 -1.79 15.79 12.37
N ARG A 64 -1.32 17.02 12.12
CA ARG A 64 -1.19 17.62 10.78
C ARG A 64 0.07 17.21 10.04
N ARG A 65 1.06 16.60 10.71
CA ARG A 65 2.18 15.95 10.04
C ARG A 65 1.55 14.92 9.11
N PRO A 66 1.67 15.08 7.79
CA PRO A 66 1.23 14.03 6.89
C PRO A 66 2.01 12.79 7.33
N LYS A 67 1.30 11.75 7.79
CA LYS A 67 1.90 10.41 7.77
C LYS A 67 2.45 10.28 6.36
N PRO A 68 3.75 9.99 6.16
CA PRO A 68 4.25 9.75 4.83
C PRO A 68 3.43 8.58 4.31
N VAL A 69 2.43 8.90 3.49
CA VAL A 69 1.81 7.94 2.59
C VAL A 69 3.01 7.39 1.83
N PRO A 70 3.20 6.07 1.72
CA PRO A 70 4.25 5.55 0.87
C PRO A 70 3.96 6.06 -0.54
N VAL A 71 4.58 7.17 -0.91
CA VAL A 71 4.59 7.68 -2.27
C VAL A 71 5.45 6.67 -2.98
N PHE A 72 4.78 5.68 -3.57
CA PHE A 72 5.42 4.76 -4.47
C PHE A 72 5.81 5.57 -5.71
N ARG A 73 7.02 6.15 -5.66
CA ARG A 73 7.78 6.46 -6.86
C ARG A 73 8.07 5.10 -7.48
N CYS A 74 7.81 4.93 -8.78
CA CYS A 74 8.47 3.86 -9.50
C CYS A 74 9.98 4.09 -9.34
N GLY A 75 10.59 3.43 -8.37
CA GLY A 75 12.03 3.40 -8.23
C GLY A 75 12.66 2.72 -9.45
N ARG A 76 13.98 2.62 -9.46
CA ARG A 76 14.69 1.92 -10.52
C ARG A 76 14.21 0.46 -10.52
N SER A 77 13.52 0.06 -11.58
CA SER A 77 13.28 -1.34 -11.90
C SER A 77 14.30 -1.77 -12.93
N GLU A 78 14.86 -2.95 -12.74
CA GLU A 78 15.95 -3.46 -13.57
C GLU A 78 15.66 -4.89 -14.00
N ASP A 79 15.83 -5.16 -15.28
CA ASP A 79 15.90 -6.52 -15.83
C ASP A 79 17.37 -6.92 -15.92
N THR A 80 17.82 -7.85 -15.08
CA THR A 80 19.22 -8.27 -15.03
C THR A 80 19.65 -9.04 -16.27
N PHE A 81 18.69 -9.55 -17.05
CA PHE A 81 18.95 -10.25 -18.29
C PHE A 81 19.14 -9.29 -19.47
N ARG A 82 18.76 -8.01 -19.33
CA ARG A 82 18.80 -7.00 -20.40
C ARG A 82 20.16 -6.92 -21.09
N ALA A 83 21.23 -6.90 -20.30
CA ALA A 83 22.60 -6.78 -20.80
C ALA A 83 23.02 -8.00 -21.63
N PHE A 84 22.43 -9.17 -21.37
CA PHE A 84 22.70 -10.39 -22.14
C PHE A 84 22.12 -10.31 -23.56
N TYR A 85 20.90 -9.76 -23.73
CA TYR A 85 20.34 -9.52 -25.07
C TYR A 85 21.24 -8.62 -25.91
N SER A 86 21.70 -7.48 -25.35
CA SER A 86 22.56 -6.52 -26.04
C SER A 86 23.91 -7.10 -26.46
N GLY A 87 24.44 -8.09 -25.73
CA GLY A 87 25.66 -8.80 -26.08
C GLY A 87 25.47 -9.81 -27.22
N SER A 88 24.29 -10.43 -27.31
CA SER A 88 23.95 -11.43 -28.34
C SER A 88 23.55 -10.83 -29.69
N GLY A 89 23.04 -9.58 -29.70
CA GLY A 89 22.41 -8.94 -30.87
C GLY A 89 23.23 -7.85 -31.54
N ARG A 90 24.56 -7.99 -31.65
CA ARG A 90 25.42 -6.96 -32.27
C ARG A 90 25.30 -6.97 -33.81
N THR A 91 24.17 -6.47 -34.32
CA THR A 91 24.07 -5.89 -35.66
C THR A 91 24.09 -4.36 -35.55
N ARG A 92 24.82 -3.74 -36.47
CA ARG A 92 25.40 -2.41 -36.43
C ARG A 92 24.39 -1.32 -36.87
N GLY A 93 24.32 -0.22 -36.13
CA GLY A 93 23.85 1.10 -36.61
C GLY A 93 22.46 1.54 -36.11
N ASP A 94 22.40 2.52 -35.21
CA ASP A 94 22.30 3.94 -35.53
C ASP A 94 22.36 4.75 -34.22
N ASP A 95 23.20 5.77 -34.22
CA ASP A 95 23.55 6.59 -33.05
C ASP A 95 22.61 7.80 -33.06
N ASN A 96 21.38 7.62 -32.58
CA ASN A 96 20.39 8.69 -32.44
C ASN A 96 19.49 8.44 -31.22
N GLY A 97 19.94 8.87 -30.03
CA GLY A 97 19.09 9.10 -28.84
C GLY A 97 18.01 8.06 -28.56
N ALA A 98 18.30 6.78 -28.80
CA ALA A 98 17.28 5.75 -28.97
C ALA A 98 16.57 5.49 -27.64
N LEU A 99 15.26 5.74 -27.63
CA LEU A 99 14.34 5.04 -26.74
C LEU A 99 14.69 3.56 -26.85
N ILE A 100 15.22 2.96 -25.79
CA ILE A 100 15.49 1.52 -25.77
C ILE A 100 14.15 0.84 -26.06
N ASP A 101 14.02 0.27 -27.26
CA ASP A 101 12.76 -0.35 -27.67
C ASP A 101 12.45 -1.49 -26.71
N ARG A 102 11.21 -1.54 -26.21
CA ARG A 102 10.80 -2.56 -25.26
C ARG A 102 10.67 -3.87 -26.02
N PRO A 103 11.23 -5.00 -25.55
CA PRO A 103 11.09 -6.27 -26.24
C PRO A 103 9.62 -6.63 -26.37
N LYS A 104 9.24 -7.01 -27.60
CA LYS A 104 7.92 -7.50 -27.94
C LYS A 104 7.82 -8.98 -27.62
N LEU A 105 6.84 -9.36 -26.82
CA LEU A 105 6.68 -10.72 -26.30
C LEU A 105 5.21 -11.13 -26.30
N LEU A 106 4.93 -12.43 -26.37
CA LEU A 106 3.59 -12.95 -26.09
C LEU A 106 3.23 -12.71 -24.62
N GLY A 107 4.21 -12.82 -23.71
CA GLY A 107 3.94 -12.61 -22.30
C GLY A 107 5.18 -12.40 -21.45
N PHE A 108 5.00 -11.80 -20.27
CA PHE A 108 6.02 -11.67 -19.25
C PHE A 108 5.60 -12.40 -17.96
N VAL A 109 6.37 -13.39 -17.53
CA VAL A 109 6.14 -14.17 -16.30
C VAL A 109 7.05 -13.66 -15.18
N GLY A 110 6.44 -13.01 -14.19
CA GLY A 110 7.10 -12.60 -12.95
C GLY A 110 6.86 -13.61 -11.83
N ILE A 111 7.91 -14.35 -11.47
CA ILE A 111 7.91 -15.32 -10.38
C ILE A 111 8.21 -14.59 -9.08
N GLN A 112 7.20 -14.37 -8.24
CA GLN A 112 7.32 -13.65 -6.98
C GLN A 112 8.12 -14.48 -5.98
N THR A 113 9.24 -13.93 -5.51
CA THR A 113 10.17 -14.65 -4.63
C THR A 113 10.75 -13.76 -3.53
N GLY A 114 11.20 -14.32 -2.42
CA GLY A 114 11.76 -13.56 -1.29
C GLY A 114 13.20 -13.90 -0.96
N PHE A 115 13.78 -13.21 0.03
CA PHE A 115 15.14 -13.50 0.49
C PHE A 115 15.28 -14.89 1.15
N GLU A 116 14.21 -15.40 1.76
CA GLU A 116 14.19 -16.75 2.37
C GLU A 116 13.90 -17.87 1.34
N SER A 117 13.61 -17.52 0.09
CA SER A 117 13.21 -18.47 -0.96
C SER A 117 14.38 -19.04 -1.78
N GLY A 118 15.62 -18.96 -1.29
CA GLY A 118 16.80 -19.43 -2.04
C GLY A 118 16.69 -20.89 -2.51
N ASP A 119 16.23 -21.77 -1.63
CA ASP A 119 16.03 -23.20 -1.95
C ASP A 119 14.93 -23.42 -2.98
N ARG A 120 13.85 -22.62 -2.93
CA ARG A 120 12.77 -22.67 -3.94
C ARG A 120 13.27 -22.25 -5.31
N ARG A 121 14.06 -21.16 -5.38
CA ARG A 121 14.68 -20.75 -6.65
C ARG A 121 15.62 -21.81 -7.20
N ALA A 122 16.38 -22.49 -6.33
CA ALA A 122 17.23 -23.61 -6.75
C ALA A 122 16.42 -24.81 -7.25
N ALA A 123 15.28 -25.13 -6.61
CA ALA A 123 14.38 -26.19 -7.04
C ALA A 123 13.74 -25.88 -8.41
N LEU A 124 13.28 -24.65 -8.63
CA LEU A 124 12.79 -24.20 -9.93
C LEU A 124 13.87 -24.31 -11.01
N ARG A 125 15.09 -23.85 -10.69
CA ARG A 125 16.26 -23.91 -11.59
C ARG A 125 16.72 -25.32 -11.99
N SER A 126 16.43 -26.30 -11.14
CA SER A 126 16.73 -27.71 -11.39
C SER A 126 15.58 -28.48 -12.05
N THR A 127 14.45 -27.81 -12.32
CA THR A 127 13.26 -28.44 -12.87
C THR A 127 12.80 -27.76 -14.16
N TRP A 128 11.93 -26.75 -14.08
CA TRP A 128 11.26 -26.16 -15.24
C TRP A 128 11.81 -24.80 -15.65
N PHE A 129 12.60 -24.15 -14.79
CA PHE A 129 13.21 -22.85 -15.09
C PHE A 129 14.71 -23.04 -15.39
N PRO A 130 15.25 -22.61 -16.53
CA PRO A 130 16.67 -22.81 -16.84
C PRO A 130 17.60 -22.08 -15.86
N SER A 131 18.70 -22.73 -15.47
CA SER A 131 19.69 -22.16 -14.54
C SER A 131 20.84 -21.41 -15.24
N ASP A 132 20.83 -21.31 -16.55
CA ASP A 132 21.87 -20.65 -17.34
C ASP A 132 21.26 -19.66 -18.35
N PRO A 133 21.95 -18.54 -18.66
CA PRO A 133 21.44 -17.52 -19.57
C PRO A 133 21.06 -18.04 -20.96
N ASP A 134 21.83 -18.97 -21.52
CA ASP A 134 21.54 -19.53 -22.85
C ASP A 134 20.28 -20.41 -22.83
N GLY A 135 20.11 -21.23 -21.79
CA GLY A 135 18.91 -22.01 -21.54
C GLY A 135 17.68 -21.15 -21.36
N LEU A 136 17.81 -20.05 -20.60
CA LEU A 136 16.75 -19.07 -20.44
C LEU A 136 16.38 -18.45 -21.79
N LEU A 137 17.36 -17.97 -22.57
CA LEU A 137 17.11 -17.41 -23.90
C LEU A 137 16.39 -18.40 -24.83
N ARG A 138 16.82 -19.66 -24.85
CA ARG A 138 16.15 -20.72 -25.65
C ARG A 138 14.70 -20.92 -25.22
N LEU A 139 14.42 -20.92 -23.91
CA LEU A 139 13.06 -21.05 -23.39
C LEU A 139 12.19 -19.86 -23.84
N GLU A 140 12.72 -18.64 -23.74
CA GLU A 140 11.99 -17.44 -24.14
C GLU A 140 11.71 -17.40 -25.64
N GLN A 141 12.70 -17.76 -26.46
CA GLN A 141 12.55 -17.85 -27.91
C GLN A 141 11.53 -18.93 -28.32
N ALA A 142 11.54 -20.08 -27.65
CA ALA A 142 10.64 -21.19 -27.96
C ALA A 142 9.18 -20.92 -27.56
N THR A 143 8.95 -20.11 -26.53
CA THR A 143 7.61 -19.85 -25.97
C THR A 143 7.04 -18.48 -26.30
N GLY A 144 7.90 -17.53 -26.68
CA GLY A 144 7.55 -16.11 -26.77
C GLY A 144 7.33 -15.45 -25.40
N LEU A 145 7.66 -16.13 -24.30
CA LEU A 145 7.44 -15.66 -22.94
C LEU A 145 8.77 -15.32 -22.27
N ALA A 146 8.90 -14.13 -21.67
CA ALA A 146 10.02 -13.83 -20.79
C ALA A 146 9.76 -14.30 -19.35
N PHE A 147 10.79 -14.71 -18.63
CA PHE A 147 10.67 -15.25 -17.27
C PHE A 147 11.69 -14.62 -16.33
N ARG A 148 11.24 -14.02 -15.23
CA ARG A 148 12.15 -13.46 -14.21
C ARG A 148 11.67 -13.76 -12.80
N TYR A 149 12.63 -13.99 -11.91
CA TYR A 149 12.39 -13.87 -10.47
C TYR A 149 12.18 -12.40 -10.10
N VAL A 150 11.06 -12.09 -9.47
CA VAL A 150 10.73 -10.73 -9.04
C VAL A 150 11.02 -10.61 -7.55
N ILE A 151 11.97 -9.74 -7.22
CA ILE A 151 12.40 -9.51 -5.85
C ILE A 151 12.64 -8.01 -5.58
N GLY A 152 12.23 -7.59 -4.39
CA GLY A 152 12.47 -6.27 -3.85
C GLY A 152 13.84 -6.15 -3.19
N ARG A 153 13.95 -5.17 -2.29
CA ARG A 153 15.16 -4.87 -1.51
C ARG A 153 14.98 -5.22 -0.04
N SER A 154 16.10 -5.52 0.62
CA SER A 154 16.18 -5.69 2.07
C SER A 154 16.99 -4.56 2.70
N LYS A 155 16.73 -4.27 3.98
CA LYS A 155 17.63 -3.44 4.81
C LYS A 155 18.86 -4.22 5.29
N ASP A 156 18.82 -5.55 5.21
CA ASP A 156 19.94 -6.40 5.61
C ASP A 156 20.98 -6.46 4.48
N ALA A 157 22.14 -5.83 4.73
CA ALA A 157 23.25 -5.77 3.77
C ALA A 157 23.81 -7.16 3.41
N LYS A 158 23.75 -8.14 4.34
CA LYS A 158 24.21 -9.51 4.06
C LYS A 158 23.28 -10.20 3.07
N LYS A 159 21.97 -10.03 3.24
CA LYS A 159 20.96 -10.57 2.30
C LYS A 159 21.09 -9.93 0.93
N MET A 160 21.31 -8.61 0.87
CA MET A 160 21.56 -7.91 -0.39
C MET A 160 22.84 -8.41 -1.09
N ALA A 161 23.95 -8.55 -0.37
CA ALA A 161 25.20 -9.07 -0.94
C ALA A 161 25.09 -10.53 -1.43
N GLN A 162 24.25 -11.35 -0.79
CA GLN A 162 23.97 -12.71 -1.26
C GLN A 162 23.12 -12.69 -2.54
N LEU A 163 22.12 -11.82 -2.60
CA LEU A 163 21.30 -11.62 -3.80
C LEU A 163 22.14 -11.13 -4.97
N GLU A 164 23.03 -10.16 -4.77
CA GLU A 164 23.94 -9.65 -5.81
C GLU A 164 24.78 -10.78 -6.42
N LYS A 165 25.36 -11.66 -5.59
CA LYS A 165 26.10 -12.84 -6.09
C LYS A 165 25.23 -13.79 -6.90
N GLU A 166 23.97 -13.96 -6.51
CA GLU A 166 23.02 -14.80 -7.23
C GLU A 166 22.62 -14.17 -8.58
N VAL A 167 22.36 -12.86 -8.58
CA VAL A 167 22.07 -12.05 -9.78
C VAL A 167 23.23 -12.12 -10.77
N ASP A 168 24.47 -11.92 -10.31
CA ASP A 168 25.66 -11.97 -11.17
C ASP A 168 25.83 -13.34 -11.82
N LYS A 169 25.50 -14.40 -11.08
CA LYS A 169 25.61 -15.79 -11.55
C LYS A 169 24.56 -16.16 -12.58
N TYR A 170 23.28 -15.85 -12.32
CA TYR A 170 22.16 -16.39 -13.10
C TYR A 170 21.51 -15.39 -14.05
N ARG A 171 21.57 -14.09 -13.72
CA ARG A 171 21.00 -12.99 -14.52
C ARG A 171 19.50 -13.11 -14.82
N ASP A 172 18.75 -13.83 -13.99
CA ASP A 172 17.35 -14.20 -14.21
C ASP A 172 16.36 -13.42 -13.32
N PHE A 173 16.72 -12.22 -12.87
CA PHE A 173 15.94 -11.39 -11.94
C PHE A 173 15.35 -10.13 -12.59
N MET A 174 14.19 -9.73 -12.07
CA MET A 174 13.65 -8.39 -12.14
C MET A 174 13.71 -7.77 -10.75
N LEU A 175 14.59 -6.78 -10.58
CA LEU A 175 14.74 -6.06 -9.33
C LEU A 175 13.74 -4.90 -9.28
N ILE A 176 12.98 -4.79 -8.20
CA ILE A 176 12.00 -3.72 -7.98
C ILE A 176 12.29 -2.94 -6.69
N ASP A 177 12.03 -1.64 -6.68
CA ASP A 177 12.26 -0.80 -5.49
C ASP A 177 11.11 -0.89 -4.49
N VAL A 178 10.95 -2.07 -3.91
CA VAL A 178 9.99 -2.35 -2.84
C VAL A 178 10.72 -3.02 -1.69
N GLU A 179 10.52 -2.55 -0.47
CA GLU A 179 11.05 -3.24 0.69
C GLU A 179 10.29 -4.57 0.90
N GLU A 180 11.01 -5.69 0.91
CA GLU A 180 10.46 -7.03 1.10
C GLU A 180 9.93 -7.22 2.51
N GLU A 181 8.61 -7.24 2.64
CA GLU A 181 7.88 -7.59 3.86
C GLU A 181 6.58 -8.30 3.47
N TYR A 182 6.15 -9.28 4.26
CA TYR A 182 4.94 -10.06 3.98
C TYR A 182 3.69 -9.16 3.84
N LEU A 183 3.52 -8.18 4.73
CA LEU A 183 2.39 -7.24 4.68
C LEU A 183 2.45 -6.28 3.47
N LYS A 184 3.56 -6.26 2.72
CA LYS A 184 3.76 -5.42 1.54
C LYS A 184 3.62 -6.18 0.22
N LEU A 185 3.23 -7.45 0.24
CA LEU A 185 3.02 -8.26 -0.97
C LEU A 185 2.07 -7.57 -1.99
N PRO A 186 0.91 -6.99 -1.61
CA PRO A 186 0.08 -6.19 -2.53
C PRO A 186 0.84 -5.08 -3.26
N TYR A 187 1.75 -4.41 -2.57
CA TYR A 187 2.58 -3.35 -3.15
C TYR A 187 3.66 -3.91 -4.05
N LYS A 188 4.23 -5.06 -3.70
CA LYS A 188 5.20 -5.78 -4.54
C LYS A 188 4.57 -6.19 -5.87
N THR A 189 3.37 -6.74 -5.86
CA THR A 189 2.66 -7.13 -7.07
C THR A 189 2.29 -5.93 -7.94
N LEU A 190 1.82 -4.83 -7.34
CA LEU A 190 1.59 -3.59 -8.09
C LEU A 190 2.88 -3.06 -8.72
N ALA A 191 3.98 -3.07 -7.95
CA ALA A 191 5.30 -2.66 -8.41
C ALA A 191 5.79 -3.52 -9.57
N PHE A 192 5.59 -4.83 -9.47
CA PHE A 192 5.88 -5.80 -10.51
C PHE A 192 5.16 -5.46 -11.80
N PHE A 193 3.83 -5.33 -11.79
CA PHE A 193 3.08 -5.03 -13.01
C PHE A 193 3.49 -3.69 -13.63
N LYS A 194 3.72 -2.66 -12.79
CA LYS A 194 4.24 -1.36 -13.25
C LYS A 194 5.62 -1.46 -13.88
N ALA A 195 6.53 -2.21 -13.26
CA ALA A 195 7.88 -2.42 -13.75
C ALA A 195 7.90 -3.22 -15.05
N ALA A 196 7.18 -4.33 -15.10
CA ALA A 196 7.10 -5.19 -16.27
C ALA A 196 6.49 -4.44 -17.47
N PHE A 197 5.40 -3.69 -17.27
CA PHE A 197 4.78 -2.87 -18.32
C PHE A 197 5.71 -1.76 -18.84
N LYS A 198 6.57 -1.21 -17.97
CA LYS A 198 7.57 -0.21 -18.36
C LYS A 198 8.73 -0.83 -19.15
N LEU A 199 9.15 -2.05 -18.80
CA LEU A 199 10.35 -2.69 -19.33
C LEU A 199 10.09 -3.56 -20.57
N PHE A 200 8.86 -4.05 -20.76
CA PHE A 200 8.49 -4.99 -21.80
C PHE A 200 7.22 -4.53 -22.51
N GLU A 201 7.10 -4.90 -23.78
CA GLU A 201 5.88 -4.74 -24.57
C GLU A 201 5.28 -6.13 -24.79
N ALA A 202 4.53 -6.62 -23.81
CA ALA A 202 3.93 -7.95 -23.84
C ALA A 202 2.40 -7.89 -23.94
N ASP A 203 1.79 -8.85 -24.63
CA ASP A 203 0.32 -8.99 -24.71
C ASP A 203 -0.29 -9.39 -23.36
N TYR A 204 0.47 -10.16 -22.57
CA TYR A 204 0.07 -10.65 -21.25
C TYR A 204 1.18 -10.46 -20.21
N TYR A 205 0.78 -10.19 -18.96
CA TYR A 205 1.66 -10.17 -17.80
C TYR A 205 1.13 -11.15 -16.77
N ILE A 206 2.02 -12.00 -16.28
CA ILE A 206 1.69 -13.17 -15.47
C ILE A 206 2.39 -13.03 -14.14
N LYS A 207 1.62 -13.10 -13.05
CA LYS A 207 2.16 -13.32 -11.71
C LYS A 207 2.18 -14.82 -11.45
N ALA A 208 3.30 -15.34 -10.96
CA ALA A 208 3.44 -16.71 -10.47
C ALA A 208 4.13 -16.71 -9.10
N ASP A 209 3.82 -17.66 -8.22
CA ASP A 209 4.60 -17.90 -7.00
C ASP A 209 5.83 -18.78 -7.25
N ASP A 210 6.80 -18.75 -6.34
CA ASP A 210 8.02 -19.56 -6.41
C ASP A 210 7.86 -20.99 -5.85
N ASP A 211 6.66 -21.38 -5.43
CA ASP A 211 6.32 -22.73 -4.95
C ASP A 211 5.35 -23.50 -5.86
N ILE A 212 5.32 -23.15 -7.14
CA ILE A 212 4.55 -23.88 -8.16
C ILE A 212 5.46 -24.58 -9.18
N TYR A 213 4.90 -25.58 -9.84
CA TYR A 213 5.45 -26.15 -11.06
C TYR A 213 4.70 -25.58 -12.28
N LEU A 214 5.42 -24.93 -13.19
CA LEU A 214 4.84 -24.38 -14.42
C LEU A 214 5.23 -25.23 -15.64
N ARG A 215 4.33 -25.32 -16.61
CA ARG A 215 4.60 -25.86 -17.96
C ARG A 215 4.61 -24.72 -18.98
N PRO A 216 5.78 -24.14 -19.31
CA PRO A 216 5.89 -22.98 -20.20
C PRO A 216 5.24 -23.16 -21.57
N ASP A 217 5.38 -24.35 -22.16
CA ASP A 217 4.77 -24.74 -23.44
C ASP A 217 3.24 -24.64 -23.41
N ARG A 218 2.62 -25.14 -22.33
CA ARG A 218 1.16 -25.12 -22.15
C ARG A 218 0.66 -23.72 -21.85
N LEU A 219 1.44 -22.93 -21.10
CA LEU A 219 1.11 -21.53 -20.87
C LEU A 219 1.15 -20.74 -22.18
N ALA A 220 2.21 -20.86 -22.98
CA ALA A 220 2.32 -20.20 -24.27
C ALA A 220 1.16 -20.57 -25.20
N THR A 221 0.84 -21.86 -25.29
CA THR A 221 -0.31 -22.35 -26.08
C THR A 221 -1.63 -21.74 -25.61
N LEU A 222 -1.85 -21.65 -24.30
CA LEU A 222 -3.05 -21.01 -23.75
C LEU A 222 -3.11 -19.53 -24.11
N LEU A 223 -2.00 -18.81 -24.04
CA LEU A 223 -1.96 -17.36 -24.28
C LEU A 223 -2.11 -17.02 -25.77
N ALA A 224 -1.54 -17.83 -26.67
CA ALA A 224 -1.65 -17.66 -28.12
C ALA A 224 -3.07 -17.86 -28.68
N LYS A 225 -3.99 -18.44 -27.90
CA LYS A 225 -5.39 -18.62 -28.32
C LYS A 225 -6.06 -17.26 -28.56
N GLU A 226 -6.70 -17.12 -29.71
CA GLU A 226 -7.48 -15.91 -30.04
C GLU A 226 -8.65 -15.71 -29.07
N ARG A 227 -8.89 -14.45 -28.71
CA ARG A 227 -9.96 -14.04 -27.78
C ARG A 227 -10.69 -12.85 -28.38
N THR A 228 -12.00 -12.83 -28.21
CA THR A 228 -12.88 -11.75 -28.69
C THR A 228 -12.75 -10.47 -27.85
N HIS A 229 -12.27 -10.58 -26.61
CA HIS A 229 -12.13 -9.46 -25.69
C HIS A 229 -10.65 -9.19 -25.36
N SER A 230 -10.25 -7.94 -25.46
CA SER A 230 -8.90 -7.46 -25.13
C SER A 230 -8.63 -7.43 -23.62
N LEU A 231 -9.68 -7.23 -22.80
CA LEU A 231 -9.62 -7.31 -21.34
C LEU A 231 -9.68 -8.76 -20.88
N THR A 232 -8.52 -9.32 -20.54
CA THR A 232 -8.39 -10.73 -20.15
C THR A 232 -7.82 -10.82 -18.74
N TYR A 233 -8.53 -11.55 -17.86
CA TYR A 233 -8.06 -11.97 -16.55
C TYR A 233 -8.26 -13.49 -16.43
N ILE A 234 -7.16 -14.24 -16.37
CA ILE A 234 -7.18 -15.71 -16.35
C ILE A 234 -6.54 -16.21 -15.07
N GLY A 235 -7.20 -17.15 -14.42
CA GLY A 235 -6.62 -18.00 -13.40
C GLY A 235 -7.67 -18.99 -12.90
N CYS A 236 -7.35 -19.68 -11.80
CA CYS A 236 -8.34 -20.52 -11.15
C CYS A 236 -9.34 -19.61 -10.39
N MET A 237 -10.44 -19.24 -11.06
CA MET A 237 -11.38 -18.27 -10.52
C MET A 237 -12.18 -18.85 -9.37
N LYS A 238 -12.21 -18.15 -8.23
CA LYS A 238 -12.94 -18.53 -7.02
C LYS A 238 -13.70 -17.36 -6.41
N LYS A 239 -14.63 -17.71 -5.53
CA LYS A 239 -15.29 -16.83 -4.57
C LYS A 239 -15.20 -17.47 -3.19
N GLY A 240 -15.41 -16.68 -2.15
CA GLY A 240 -15.38 -17.20 -0.79
C GLY A 240 -15.79 -16.14 0.24
N PRO A 241 -16.08 -16.57 1.47
CA PRO A 241 -16.50 -15.66 2.52
C PRO A 241 -15.36 -14.69 2.89
N VAL A 242 -15.73 -13.45 3.19
CA VAL A 242 -14.78 -12.49 3.76
C VAL A 242 -14.45 -12.92 5.18
N ILE A 243 -13.15 -13.09 5.47
CA ILE A 243 -12.71 -13.53 6.79
C ILE A 243 -12.67 -12.33 7.74
N THR A 244 -13.66 -12.23 8.62
CA THR A 244 -13.80 -11.10 9.55
C THR A 244 -13.32 -11.41 10.97
N ASP A 245 -12.81 -12.62 11.25
CA ASP A 245 -12.22 -12.98 12.54
C ASP A 245 -10.74 -12.57 12.60
N PRO A 246 -10.33 -11.65 13.51
CA PRO A 246 -8.95 -11.21 13.68
C PRO A 246 -7.93 -12.31 14.01
N LYS A 247 -8.38 -13.49 14.46
CA LYS A 247 -7.52 -14.62 14.81
C LYS A 247 -7.15 -15.49 13.61
N MET A 248 -7.85 -15.32 12.50
CA MET A 248 -7.63 -16.11 11.29
C MET A 248 -6.51 -15.49 10.44
N LYS A 249 -5.71 -16.34 9.79
CA LYS A 249 -4.55 -15.93 8.97
C LYS A 249 -4.90 -14.87 7.93
N TRP A 250 -6.09 -14.96 7.34
CA TRP A 250 -6.54 -14.12 6.23
C TRP A 250 -7.55 -13.06 6.65
N TYR A 251 -7.51 -12.62 7.91
CA TYR A 251 -8.39 -11.57 8.42
C TYR A 251 -8.34 -10.30 7.57
N GLU A 252 -9.49 -9.90 7.04
CA GLU A 252 -9.65 -8.66 6.29
C GLU A 252 -10.19 -7.56 7.19
N LYS A 253 -9.29 -6.65 7.58
CA LYS A 253 -9.59 -5.50 8.44
C LYS A 253 -10.68 -4.60 7.85
N SER A 254 -10.75 -4.51 6.53
CA SER A 254 -11.73 -3.73 5.78
C SER A 254 -12.92 -4.57 5.34
N GLY A 255 -13.19 -5.73 5.96
CA GLY A 255 -14.23 -6.65 5.52
C GLY A 255 -15.63 -6.01 5.44
N HIS A 256 -15.91 -5.04 6.31
CA HIS A 256 -17.14 -4.24 6.29
C HIS A 256 -17.37 -3.45 4.99
N LEU A 257 -16.30 -3.15 4.22
CA LEU A 257 -16.40 -2.47 2.92
C LEU A 257 -16.63 -3.44 1.76
N ILE A 258 -16.26 -4.71 1.93
CA ILE A 258 -16.36 -5.74 0.88
C ILE A 258 -17.69 -6.48 0.98
N GLY A 259 -18.22 -6.64 2.19
CA GLY A 259 -19.43 -7.41 2.46
C GLY A 259 -19.11 -8.82 2.94
N ASN A 260 -20.03 -9.76 2.70
CA ASN A 260 -19.91 -11.12 3.23
C ASN A 260 -19.10 -12.07 2.32
N GLU A 261 -18.95 -11.72 1.05
CA GLU A 261 -18.28 -12.54 0.03
C GLU A 261 -17.29 -11.69 -0.77
N TYR A 262 -16.12 -12.24 -1.07
CA TYR A 262 -15.19 -11.62 -1.99
C TYR A 262 -15.70 -11.62 -3.43
N PHE A 263 -15.32 -10.58 -4.20
CA PHE A 263 -15.52 -10.56 -5.65
C PHE A 263 -14.86 -11.77 -6.31
N LEU A 264 -15.35 -12.17 -7.49
CA LEU A 264 -14.74 -13.23 -8.28
C LEU A 264 -13.28 -12.88 -8.60
N HIS A 265 -12.35 -13.78 -8.24
CA HIS A 265 -10.92 -13.52 -8.38
C HIS A 265 -10.13 -14.80 -8.67
N ALA A 266 -8.95 -14.66 -9.26
CA ALA A 266 -8.06 -15.78 -9.56
C ALA A 266 -7.25 -16.19 -8.33
N TYR A 267 -7.21 -17.49 -8.02
CA TYR A 267 -6.40 -18.04 -6.95
C TYR A 267 -4.92 -17.59 -7.00
N GLY A 268 -4.36 -17.27 -5.83
CA GLY A 268 -3.05 -16.65 -5.65
C GLY A 268 -1.87 -17.22 -6.42
N PRO A 269 -1.66 -18.55 -6.49
CA PRO A 269 -0.43 -19.14 -7.03
C PRO A 269 -0.07 -18.68 -8.44
N MET A 270 -1.05 -18.43 -9.30
CA MET A 270 -0.80 -17.88 -10.63
C MET A 270 -2.04 -17.21 -11.23
N TYR A 271 -1.83 -16.05 -11.86
CA TYR A 271 -2.85 -15.42 -12.71
C TYR A 271 -2.23 -14.58 -13.83
N VAL A 272 -3.02 -14.37 -14.89
CA VAL A 272 -2.65 -13.68 -16.13
C VAL A 272 -3.54 -12.45 -16.30
N LEU A 273 -2.93 -11.32 -16.64
CA LEU A 273 -3.62 -10.09 -17.01
C LEU A 273 -3.19 -9.66 -18.42
N SER A 274 -4.12 -9.21 -19.25
CA SER A 274 -3.75 -8.61 -20.55
C SER A 274 -3.06 -7.25 -20.39
N ALA A 275 -2.35 -6.84 -21.43
CA ALA A 275 -1.67 -5.56 -21.51
C ALA A 275 -2.59 -4.37 -21.17
N GLU A 276 -3.84 -4.39 -21.63
CA GLU A 276 -4.81 -3.32 -21.39
C GLU A 276 -5.24 -3.25 -19.91
N VAL A 277 -5.45 -4.42 -19.27
CA VAL A 277 -5.71 -4.49 -17.82
C VAL A 277 -4.51 -3.92 -17.07
N VAL A 278 -3.30 -4.38 -17.40
CA VAL A 278 -2.07 -3.92 -16.75
C VAL A 278 -1.79 -2.44 -16.99
N ALA A 279 -2.08 -1.91 -18.17
CA ALA A 279 -1.98 -0.48 -18.47
C ALA A 279 -2.89 0.34 -17.55
N SER A 280 -4.12 -0.12 -17.34
CA SER A 280 -5.08 0.50 -16.41
C SER A 280 -4.58 0.46 -14.97
N LEU A 281 -3.99 -0.67 -14.55
CA LEU A 281 -3.36 -0.82 -13.24
C LEU A 281 -2.13 0.08 -13.07
N ALA A 282 -1.31 0.20 -14.11
CA ALA A 282 -0.09 0.99 -14.09
C ALA A 282 -0.38 2.49 -13.97
N SER A 283 -1.46 2.95 -14.58
CA SER A 283 -1.95 4.33 -14.53
C SER A 283 -2.79 4.63 -13.27
N ALA A 284 -3.25 3.61 -12.54
CA ALA A 284 -3.99 3.79 -11.30
C ALA A 284 -3.12 4.39 -10.16
N ARG A 285 -3.75 5.24 -9.33
CA ARG A 285 -3.13 5.81 -8.13
C ARG A 285 -2.78 4.69 -7.14
N ASN A 286 -1.62 4.78 -6.51
CA ASN A 286 -1.09 3.74 -5.62
C ASN A 286 -2.03 3.36 -4.44
N ASN A 287 -2.94 4.26 -4.05
CA ASN A 287 -3.87 4.03 -2.94
C ASN A 287 -5.19 3.34 -3.35
N SER A 288 -5.35 3.01 -4.64
CA SER A 288 -6.57 2.34 -5.15
C SER A 288 -6.48 0.81 -5.15
N PHE A 289 -5.31 0.26 -4.86
CA PHE A 289 -5.07 -1.18 -4.90
C PHE A 289 -5.39 -1.87 -3.58
N GLN A 290 -6.48 -2.63 -3.56
CA GLN A 290 -6.86 -3.54 -2.46
C GLN A 290 -6.91 -5.02 -2.92
N PHE A 291 -6.26 -5.32 -4.04
CA PHE A 291 -6.51 -6.57 -4.79
C PHE A 291 -5.94 -7.83 -4.11
N GLU A 292 -4.87 -7.72 -3.31
CA GLU A 292 -4.07 -8.90 -2.93
C GLU A 292 -4.20 -9.43 -1.50
N ASN A 293 -4.81 -8.69 -0.57
CA ASN A 293 -5.10 -9.25 0.77
C ASN A 293 -6.05 -10.47 0.69
N VAL A 294 -6.77 -10.57 -0.43
CA VAL A 294 -7.79 -11.59 -0.71
C VAL A 294 -7.21 -12.84 -1.42
N GLN A 295 -6.02 -12.72 -2.02
CA GLN A 295 -5.52 -13.71 -2.99
C GLN A 295 -4.52 -14.72 -2.44
N GLN A 296 -3.96 -14.49 -1.25
CA GLN A 296 -2.95 -15.37 -0.64
C GLN A 296 -3.56 -16.58 0.08
#